data_AF-A0A8S3UWS8-F1
#
_entry.id   AF-A0A8S3UWS8-F1
#
_cell.length_a   1.000
_cell.length_b   1.000
_cell.length_c   1.000
_cell.angle_alpha   90.00
_cell.angle_beta   90.00
_cell.angle_gamma   90.00
#
_symmetry.space_group_name_H-M   'P 1'
#
loop_
_entity.id
_entity.type
_entity.pdbx_description
1 polymer ?
#
loop_
_entity_poly.entity_id
_entity_poly.type
_entity_poly.pdbx_seq_one_letter_code
_entity_poly.pdbx_strand_id
1 'polypeptide(L)'
;MASNWSLCGVCENLQITKSSVVWCSECGEGLCGDCKEHHSISKGTTSHETVAIDEYKNVTDGSLANRANGCLIFCAREKGMKKISLSDESITNVINNKLSTLAYVTTFGDKLFYTNYTDDSVTCCNYHGNILWKFCDTSVLKSPFGISVDHDGNVFVVGRLTHNVVVISPDGQRCRQLF
;
A
#
# COMPACT_ATOMS: atom_id res chain seq x y z
N MET A 1 13.29 -2.85 -2.02
CA MET A 1 13.05 -2.86 -3.48
C MET A 1 11.66 -3.45 -3.69
N ALA A 2 10.83 -2.88 -4.55
CA ALA A 2 9.54 -3.50 -4.86
C ALA A 2 9.80 -4.80 -5.63
N SER A 3 9.40 -5.93 -5.06
CA SER A 3 9.57 -7.26 -5.65
C SER A 3 8.78 -7.37 -6.96
N ASN A 4 9.47 -7.69 -8.06
CA ASN A 4 8.85 -7.83 -9.37
C ASN A 4 8.12 -9.18 -9.48
N TRP A 5 6.84 -9.21 -9.14
CA TRP A 5 6.01 -10.43 -9.19
C TRP A 5 5.95 -11.10 -10.57
N SER A 6 6.26 -10.37 -11.65
CA SER A 6 6.19 -10.90 -13.02
C SER A 6 7.38 -11.79 -13.40
N LEU A 7 8.50 -11.68 -12.67
CA LEU A 7 9.72 -12.45 -12.88
C LEU A 7 10.02 -13.34 -11.68
N CYS A 8 10.73 -14.44 -11.94
CA CYS A 8 11.09 -15.41 -10.92
C CYS A 8 12.28 -14.89 -10.10
N GLY A 9 12.05 -14.52 -8.84
CA GLY A 9 13.08 -13.92 -7.97
C GLY A 9 14.28 -14.84 -7.77
N VAL A 10 14.03 -16.14 -7.61
CA VAL A 10 15.08 -17.16 -7.50
C VAL A 10 15.96 -17.23 -8.76
N CYS A 11 15.37 -17.15 -9.95
CA CYS A 11 16.14 -17.17 -11.21
C CYS A 11 16.89 -15.85 -11.42
N GLU A 12 16.32 -14.71 -11.02
CA GLU A 12 16.98 -13.40 -11.11
C GLU A 12 18.29 -13.37 -10.29
N ASN A 13 18.32 -14.01 -9.13
CA ASN A 13 19.54 -14.18 -8.33
C ASN A 13 20.65 -14.93 -9.09
N LEU A 14 20.28 -15.79 -10.04
CA LEU A 14 21.18 -16.51 -10.93
C LEU A 14 21.42 -15.79 -12.27
N GLN A 15 20.96 -14.53 -12.40
CA GLN A 15 21.01 -13.75 -13.65
C GLN A 15 20.25 -14.43 -14.81
N ILE A 16 19.21 -15.21 -14.49
CA ILE A 16 18.34 -15.87 -15.45
C ILE A 16 16.97 -15.22 -15.42
N THR A 17 16.48 -14.74 -16.57
CA THR A 17 15.13 -14.18 -16.68
C THR A 17 14.12 -15.27 -17.02
N LYS A 18 13.28 -15.64 -16.04
CA LYS A 18 12.11 -16.50 -16.24
C LYS A 18 10.86 -15.82 -15.71
N SER A 19 9.74 -15.99 -16.39
CA SER A 19 8.44 -15.49 -15.91
C SER A 19 7.94 -16.31 -14.73
N SER A 20 7.29 -15.62 -13.80
CA SER A 20 6.63 -16.26 -12.66
C SER A 20 5.27 -16.82 -13.05
N VAL A 21 4.93 -17.97 -12.48
CA VAL A 21 3.62 -18.62 -12.60
C VAL A 21 2.86 -18.63 -11.29
N VAL A 22 3.56 -18.53 -10.15
CA VAL A 22 2.96 -18.35 -8.82
C VAL A 22 3.68 -17.25 -8.02
N TRP A 23 2.99 -16.69 -7.04
CA TRP A 23 3.52 -15.79 -6.01
C TRP A 23 3.49 -16.48 -4.65
N CYS A 24 4.59 -16.39 -3.89
CA CYS A 24 4.69 -16.83 -2.51
C CYS A 24 4.79 -15.61 -1.59
N SER A 25 3.80 -15.41 -0.72
CA SER A 25 3.72 -14.20 0.13
C SER A 25 4.74 -14.22 1.26
N GLU A 26 5.04 -15.41 1.77
CA GLU A 26 5.99 -15.66 2.85
C GLU A 26 7.43 -15.43 2.39
N CYS A 27 7.74 -15.79 1.14
CA CYS A 27 9.04 -15.50 0.53
C CYS A 27 9.12 -14.08 -0.04
N GLY A 28 7.98 -13.46 -0.38
CA GLY A 28 7.96 -12.17 -1.05
C GLY A 28 8.53 -12.23 -2.48
N GLU A 29 8.38 -13.36 -3.17
CA GLU A 29 8.98 -13.61 -4.48
C GLU A 29 8.00 -14.32 -5.44
N GLY A 30 8.11 -14.00 -6.73
CA GLY A 30 7.48 -14.77 -7.79
C GLY A 30 8.34 -16.00 -8.14
N LEU A 31 7.70 -17.11 -8.51
CA LEU A 31 8.38 -18.36 -8.87
C LEU A 31 7.95 -18.85 -10.26
N CYS A 32 8.91 -19.26 -11.10
CA CYS A 32 8.65 -20.00 -12.34
C CYS A 32 8.23 -21.45 -12.04
N GLY A 33 7.85 -22.22 -13.07
CA GLY A 33 7.42 -23.62 -12.91
C GLY A 33 8.43 -24.48 -12.15
N ASP A 34 9.70 -24.46 -12.56
CA ASP A 34 10.77 -25.26 -11.94
C ASP A 34 11.02 -24.85 -10.48
N CYS A 35 11.08 -23.53 -10.23
CA CYS A 35 11.30 -23.01 -8.88
C CYS A 35 10.12 -23.28 -7.96
N LYS A 36 8.88 -23.25 -8.46
CA LYS A 36 7.67 -23.65 -7.72
C LYS A 36 7.76 -25.11 -7.28
N GLU A 37 8.13 -26.01 -8.18
CA GLU A 37 8.26 -27.44 -7.84
C GLU A 37 9.29 -27.64 -6.73
N HIS A 38 10.49 -27.07 -6.90
CA HIS A 38 11.53 -27.17 -5.88
C HIS A 38 11.12 -26.54 -4.54
N HIS A 39 10.42 -25.41 -4.59
CA HIS A 39 9.86 -24.73 -3.43
C HIS A 39 8.81 -25.58 -2.70
N SER A 40 7.96 -26.31 -3.44
CA SER A 40 6.90 -27.13 -2.86
C SER A 40 7.39 -28.37 -2.09
N ILE A 41 8.62 -28.83 -2.37
CA ILE A 41 9.21 -30.02 -1.74
C ILE A 41 10.32 -29.70 -0.73
N SER A 42 10.84 -28.47 -0.74
CA SER A 42 11.93 -28.07 0.15
C SER A 42 11.42 -27.87 1.57
N LYS A 43 12.06 -28.49 2.57
CA LYS A 43 11.63 -28.44 3.98
C LYS A 43 11.38 -27.03 4.51
N GLY A 44 12.17 -26.04 4.05
CA GLY A 44 12.06 -24.65 4.48
C GLY A 44 10.89 -23.88 3.87
N THR A 45 10.24 -24.41 2.82
CA THR A 45 9.20 -23.71 2.05
C THR A 45 7.98 -24.59 1.73
N THR A 46 8.01 -25.88 2.09
CA THR A 46 6.94 -26.86 1.81
C THR A 46 5.59 -26.46 2.41
N SER A 47 5.60 -25.67 3.48
CA SER A 47 4.40 -25.19 4.18
C SER A 47 3.91 -23.83 3.66
N HIS A 48 4.63 -23.20 2.74
CA HIS A 48 4.24 -21.89 2.21
C HIS A 48 3.13 -22.06 1.17
N GLU A 49 2.12 -21.21 1.27
CA GLU A 49 1.06 -21.17 0.27
C GLU A 49 1.47 -20.32 -0.93
N THR A 50 1.00 -20.73 -2.11
CA THR A 50 1.29 -20.00 -3.34
C THR A 50 0.00 -19.69 -4.08
N VAL A 51 -0.08 -18.47 -4.62
CA VAL A 51 -1.21 -18.01 -5.42
C VAL A 51 -0.78 -17.95 -6.88
N ALA A 52 -1.64 -18.41 -7.80
CA ALA A 52 -1.35 -18.29 -9.23
C ALA A 52 -1.14 -16.83 -9.61
N ILE A 53 -0.18 -16.51 -10.49
CA ILE A 53 0.10 -15.10 -10.84
C ILE A 53 -1.12 -14.40 -11.45
N ASP A 54 -1.98 -15.12 -12.18
CA ASP A 54 -3.22 -14.56 -12.73
C ASP A 54 -4.26 -14.23 -11.64
N GLU A 55 -4.26 -14.96 -10.52
CA GLU A 55 -5.07 -14.64 -9.34
C GLU A 55 -4.41 -13.53 -8.53
N TYR A 56 -3.09 -13.59 -8.34
CA TYR A 56 -2.31 -12.58 -7.60
C TYR A 56 -2.44 -11.19 -8.21
N LYS A 57 -2.47 -11.07 -9.55
CA LYS A 57 -2.79 -9.81 -10.25
C LYS A 57 -4.13 -9.22 -9.83
N ASN A 58 -5.06 -10.06 -9.40
CA ASN A 58 -6.39 -9.68 -8.95
C ASN A 58 -6.50 -9.52 -7.43
N VAL A 59 -5.51 -9.96 -6.66
CA VAL A 59 -5.44 -9.75 -5.21
C VAL A 59 -5.29 -8.25 -4.95
N THR A 60 -6.23 -7.72 -4.18
CA THR A 60 -6.17 -6.34 -3.73
C THR A 60 -5.44 -6.26 -2.39
N ASP A 61 -4.12 -6.09 -2.43
CA ASP A 61 -3.45 -5.49 -1.28
C ASP A 61 -3.94 -4.05 -1.15
N GLY A 62 -4.47 -3.73 0.02
CA GLY A 62 -5.24 -2.52 0.19
C GLY A 62 -5.47 -2.14 1.64
N SER A 63 -5.82 -0.87 1.82
CA SER A 63 -6.22 -0.32 3.11
C SER A 63 -7.63 0.21 3.01
N LEU A 64 -8.34 0.17 4.13
CA LEU A 64 -9.70 0.69 4.25
C LEU A 64 -9.75 1.76 5.34
N ALA A 65 -10.54 2.79 5.10
CA ALA A 65 -10.92 3.80 6.09
C ALA A 65 -12.43 3.96 6.09
N ASN A 66 -13.00 4.08 7.29
CA ASN A 66 -14.40 4.42 7.43
C ASN A 66 -14.57 5.95 7.46
N ARG A 67 -15.61 6.43 6.79
CA ARG A 67 -16.08 7.81 6.87
C ARG A 67 -17.39 7.83 7.64
N ALA A 68 -17.50 8.73 8.62
CA ALA A 68 -18.65 8.82 9.53
C ALA A 68 -20.04 8.97 8.85
N ASN A 69 -20.09 9.27 7.56
CA ASN A 69 -21.33 9.40 6.79
C ASN A 69 -21.80 8.08 6.13
N GLY A 70 -21.31 6.92 6.57
CA GLY A 70 -21.68 5.62 6.01
C GLY A 70 -21.04 5.32 4.66
N CYS A 71 -19.79 5.76 4.46
CA CYS A 71 -19.01 5.40 3.29
C CYS A 71 -17.69 4.78 3.70
N LEU A 72 -17.26 3.75 2.98
CA LEU A 72 -15.90 3.21 3.08
C LEU A 72 -15.04 3.81 1.98
N ILE A 73 -13.83 4.20 2.33
CA ILE A 73 -12.77 4.51 1.38
C ILE A 73 -11.84 3.30 1.36
N PHE A 74 -11.65 2.74 0.18
CA PHE A 74 -10.80 1.58 -0.05
C PHE A 74 -9.75 1.93 -1.10
N CYS A 75 -8.49 1.59 -0.82
CA CYS A 75 -7.39 1.69 -1.76
C CYS A 75 -6.97 0.28 -2.17
N ALA A 76 -6.93 0.00 -3.47
CA ALA A 76 -6.33 -1.22 -4.03
C ALA A 76 -5.16 -0.83 -4.93
N ARG A 77 -3.96 -1.36 -4.66
CA ARG A 77 -2.70 -1.12 -5.39
C ARG A 77 -2.87 -0.56 -6.82
N GLU A 78 -3.33 -1.42 -7.72
CA GLU A 78 -3.43 -1.14 -9.16
C GLU A 78 -4.79 -0.58 -9.58
N LYS A 79 -5.79 -0.61 -8.70
CA LYS A 79 -7.17 -0.20 -8.99
C LYS A 79 -7.52 1.18 -8.41
N GLY A 80 -6.51 1.90 -7.91
CA GLY A 80 -6.64 3.23 -7.35
C GLY A 80 -7.46 3.25 -6.05
N MET A 81 -8.10 4.39 -5.80
CA MET A 81 -8.93 4.59 -4.61
C MET A 81 -10.40 4.66 -4.98
N LYS A 82 -11.22 3.92 -4.24
CA LYS A 82 -12.66 3.83 -4.44
C LYS A 82 -13.39 4.22 -3.16
N LYS A 83 -14.55 4.84 -3.33
CA LYS A 83 -15.52 5.09 -2.29
C LYS A 83 -16.70 4.15 -2.49
N ILE A 84 -17.04 3.42 -1.44
CA ILE A 84 -18.18 2.51 -1.38
C ILE A 84 -19.21 3.11 -0.44
N SER A 85 -20.43 3.27 -0.92
CA SER A 85 -21.57 3.65 -0.11
C SER A 85 -22.12 2.43 0.63
N LEU A 86 -22.32 2.53 1.94
CA LEU A 86 -22.85 1.42 2.74
C LEU A 86 -24.38 1.30 2.68
N SER A 87 -25.08 2.29 2.13
CA SER A 87 -26.54 2.26 2.02
C SER A 87 -27.05 1.54 0.77
N ASP A 88 -26.30 1.62 -0.33
CA ASP A 88 -26.70 1.11 -1.65
C ASP A 88 -25.57 0.35 -2.37
N GLU A 89 -24.45 0.12 -1.69
CA GLU A 89 -23.26 -0.57 -2.21
C GLU A 89 -22.65 0.07 -3.48
N SER A 90 -23.06 1.29 -3.81
CA SER A 90 -22.56 2.00 -4.98
C SER A 90 -21.07 2.31 -4.84
N ILE A 91 -20.33 2.05 -5.93
CA ILE A 91 -18.88 2.24 -5.98
C ILE A 91 -18.56 3.40 -6.92
N THR A 92 -17.82 4.37 -6.40
CA THR A 92 -17.30 5.51 -7.16
C THR A 92 -15.79 5.56 -7.06
N ASN A 93 -15.10 5.93 -8.14
CA ASN A 93 -13.65 6.13 -8.08
C ASN A 93 -13.35 7.52 -7.51
N VAL A 94 -12.43 7.57 -6.54
CA VAL A 94 -11.87 8.82 -5.98
C VAL A 94 -10.57 9.17 -6.69
N ILE A 95 -9.69 8.17 -6.87
CA ILE A 95 -8.43 8.29 -7.61
C ILE A 95 -8.40 7.16 -8.64
N ASN A 96 -8.38 7.52 -9.92
CA ASN A 96 -8.35 6.55 -11.03
C ASN A 96 -6.94 6.01 -11.32
N ASN A 97 -5.90 6.71 -10.87
CA ASN A 97 -4.52 6.36 -11.16
C ASN A 97 -3.98 5.32 -10.18
N LYS A 98 -2.94 4.59 -10.64
CA LYS A 98 -2.15 3.71 -9.80
C LYS A 98 -1.61 4.48 -8.60
N LEU A 99 -1.89 3.96 -7.42
CA LEU A 99 -1.30 4.46 -6.18
C LEU A 99 0.00 3.71 -5.90
N SER A 100 0.77 4.21 -4.94
CA SER A 100 1.94 3.48 -4.44
C SER A 100 1.58 2.03 -4.13
N THR A 101 2.53 1.10 -4.35
CA THR A 101 2.35 -0.33 -4.08
C THR A 101 1.89 -0.61 -2.65
N LEU A 102 2.12 0.28 -1.70
CA LEU A 102 1.50 0.19 -0.39
C LEU A 102 0.97 1.57 -0.04
N ALA A 103 -0.35 1.69 0.01
CA ALA A 103 -1.03 2.91 0.38
C ALA A 103 -2.03 2.59 1.48
N TYR A 104 -1.79 3.18 2.65
CA TYR A 104 -2.72 3.18 3.77
C TYR A 104 -3.53 4.46 3.74
N VAL A 105 -4.82 4.39 4.06
CA VAL A 105 -5.74 5.53 3.97
C VAL A 105 -6.41 5.79 5.31
N THR A 106 -6.65 7.06 5.63
CA THR A 106 -7.54 7.50 6.70
C THR A 106 -8.33 8.73 6.26
N THR A 107 -9.38 9.12 6.99
CA THR A 107 -10.25 10.25 6.63
C THR A 107 -10.55 11.14 7.83
N PHE A 108 -10.70 12.44 7.59
CA PHE A 108 -11.16 13.41 8.57
C PHE A 108 -11.98 14.50 7.88
N GLY A 109 -13.28 14.59 8.18
CA GLY A 109 -14.19 15.54 7.54
C GLY A 109 -14.29 15.34 6.02
N ASP A 110 -13.96 16.38 5.27
CA ASP A 110 -13.91 16.42 3.80
C ASP A 110 -12.57 15.97 3.21
N LYS A 111 -11.60 15.64 4.07
CA LYS A 111 -10.24 15.25 3.69
C LYS A 111 -10.03 13.75 3.80
N LEU A 112 -9.20 13.25 2.91
CA LEU A 112 -8.61 11.91 2.96
C LEU A 112 -7.10 12.04 2.93
N PHE A 113 -6.43 11.15 3.67
CA PHE A 113 -4.98 11.12 3.78
C PHE A 113 -4.50 9.73 3.42
N TYR A 114 -3.42 9.64 2.65
CA TYR A 114 -2.82 8.35 2.35
C TYR A 114 -1.30 8.39 2.25
N THR A 115 -0.70 7.25 2.56
CA THR A 115 0.75 7.05 2.45
C THR A 115 1.14 6.67 1.02
N ASN A 116 2.31 7.16 0.60
CA ASN A 116 2.96 6.79 -0.65
C ASN A 116 4.29 6.16 -0.29
N TYR A 117 4.30 4.84 -0.16
CA TYR A 117 5.46 4.06 0.28
C TYR A 117 6.69 4.24 -0.63
N THR A 118 6.47 4.29 -1.94
CA THR A 118 7.53 4.33 -2.98
C THR A 118 8.20 5.68 -3.14
N ASP A 119 7.48 6.74 -2.83
CA ASP A 119 7.84 8.13 -3.08
C ASP A 119 7.88 8.93 -1.76
N ASP A 120 8.13 8.22 -0.65
CA ASP A 120 8.44 8.72 0.69
C ASP A 120 7.59 9.93 1.10
N SER A 121 6.27 9.83 0.89
CA SER A 121 5.38 10.98 1.08
C SER A 121 4.00 10.63 1.60
N VAL A 122 3.31 11.64 2.12
CA VAL A 122 1.92 11.57 2.58
C VAL A 122 1.12 12.59 1.80
N THR A 123 -0.01 12.17 1.24
CA THR A 123 -0.88 13.06 0.47
C THR A 123 -2.20 13.26 1.19
N CYS A 124 -2.63 14.52 1.23
CA CYS A 124 -3.98 14.92 1.61
C CYS A 124 -4.73 15.37 0.36
N CYS A 125 -5.92 14.84 0.14
CA CYS A 125 -6.81 15.30 -0.92
C CYS A 125 -8.27 15.29 -0.46
N ASN A 126 -9.16 15.81 -1.29
CA ASN A 126 -10.61 15.67 -1.09
C ASN A 126 -11.15 14.39 -1.75
N TYR A 127 -12.44 14.08 -1.55
CA TYR A 127 -13.09 12.92 -2.15
C TYR A 127 -13.30 12.98 -3.68
N HIS A 128 -12.86 14.05 -4.34
CA HIS A 128 -12.79 14.15 -5.80
C HIS A 128 -11.35 13.91 -6.32
N GLY A 129 -10.41 13.59 -5.43
CA GLY A 129 -9.00 13.37 -5.77
C GLY A 129 -8.17 14.65 -5.89
N ASN A 130 -8.74 15.83 -5.59
CA ASN A 130 -8.00 17.09 -5.66
C ASN A 130 -7.02 17.18 -4.48
N ILE A 131 -5.72 17.21 -4.79
CA ILE A 131 -4.66 17.33 -3.78
C ILE A 131 -4.77 18.67 -3.06
N LEU A 132 -4.83 18.61 -1.73
CA LEU A 132 -4.85 19.78 -0.86
C LEU A 132 -3.43 20.11 -0.38
N TRP A 133 -2.65 19.09 -0.02
CA TRP A 133 -1.24 19.21 0.31
C TRP A 133 -0.52 17.85 0.19
N LYS A 134 0.81 17.91 0.05
CA LYS A 134 1.70 16.74 0.06
C LYS A 134 2.87 17.00 1.00
N PHE A 135 3.12 16.08 1.92
CA PHE A 135 4.28 16.11 2.81
C PHE A 135 5.37 15.18 2.24
N CYS A 136 6.55 15.72 1.97
CA CYS A 136 7.66 15.03 1.29
C CYS A 136 9.03 15.35 1.92
N ASP A 137 9.13 15.35 3.25
CA ASP A 137 10.42 15.55 3.92
C ASP A 137 11.10 14.20 4.22
N THR A 138 11.99 13.77 3.33
CA THR A 138 12.71 12.49 3.45
C THR A 138 13.76 12.49 4.56
N SER A 139 14.12 13.65 5.13
CA SER A 139 14.96 13.71 6.33
C SER A 139 14.18 13.31 7.58
N VAL A 140 12.85 13.40 7.53
CA VAL A 140 11.94 13.16 8.66
C VAL A 140 11.17 11.85 8.50
N LEU A 141 10.76 11.48 7.28
CA LEU A 141 9.89 10.33 7.02
C LEU A 141 10.33 9.56 5.78
N LYS A 142 10.63 8.25 5.95
CA LYS A 142 10.92 7.34 4.83
C LYS A 142 10.13 6.05 4.91
N SER A 143 9.67 5.59 3.75
CA SER A 143 8.81 4.43 3.54
C SER A 143 7.60 4.46 4.48
N PRO A 144 6.73 5.48 4.34
CA PRO A 144 5.56 5.59 5.20
C PRO A 144 4.66 4.37 5.03
N PHE A 145 4.22 3.81 6.15
CA PHE A 145 3.43 2.58 6.17
C PHE A 145 2.06 2.84 6.80
N GLY A 146 1.93 2.72 8.12
CA GLY A 146 0.67 2.99 8.82
C GLY A 146 0.33 4.49 8.92
N ILE A 147 -0.96 4.80 8.87
CA ILE A 147 -1.50 6.16 9.02
C ILE A 147 -2.73 6.15 9.91
N SER A 148 -2.87 7.16 10.77
CA SER A 148 -4.06 7.43 11.56
C SER A 148 -4.27 8.93 11.72
N VAL A 149 -5.43 9.34 12.19
CA VAL A 149 -5.78 10.74 12.43
C VAL A 149 -6.45 10.89 13.79
N ASP A 150 -6.13 11.95 14.54
CA ASP A 150 -6.80 12.26 15.81
C ASP A 150 -8.07 13.11 15.60
N HIS A 151 -8.72 13.50 16.70
CA HIS A 151 -9.94 14.31 16.68
C HIS A 151 -9.71 15.76 16.23
N ASP A 152 -8.46 16.25 16.25
CA ASP A 152 -8.09 17.60 15.80
C ASP A 152 -7.63 17.60 14.33
N GLY A 153 -7.59 16.42 13.70
CA GLY A 153 -7.15 16.24 12.32
C GLY A 153 -5.63 16.12 12.16
N ASN A 154 -4.87 15.96 13.25
CA ASN A 154 -3.44 15.70 13.15
C ASN A 154 -3.21 14.28 12.65
N VAL A 155 -2.30 14.14 11.69
CA VAL A 155 -2.05 12.89 10.98
C VAL A 155 -0.81 12.22 11.57
N PHE A 156 -0.95 11.00 12.05
CA PHE A 156 0.11 10.19 12.62
C PHE A 156 0.56 9.17 11.59
N VAL A 157 1.84 9.19 11.24
CA VAL A 157 2.39 8.36 10.17
C VAL A 157 3.61 7.60 10.67
N VAL A 158 3.63 6.30 10.44
CA VAL A 158 4.78 5.43 10.77
C VAL A 158 5.81 5.51 9.65
N GLY A 159 7.03 5.92 9.98
CA GLY A 159 8.18 5.88 9.09
C GLY A 159 8.95 4.58 9.23
N ARG A 160 8.79 3.64 8.28
CA ARG A 160 9.39 2.30 8.39
C ARG A 160 10.91 2.32 8.36
N LEU A 161 11.51 3.20 7.55
CA LEU A 161 12.97 3.29 7.43
C LEU A 161 13.58 4.39 8.30
N THR A 162 12.78 5.36 8.74
CA THR A 162 13.20 6.36 9.74
C THR A 162 13.00 5.89 11.17
N HIS A 163 12.33 4.74 11.38
CA HIS A 163 12.09 4.12 12.68
C HIS A 163 11.37 5.01 13.70
N ASN A 164 10.52 5.92 13.21
CA ASN A 164 9.84 6.93 14.01
C ASN A 164 8.34 6.97 13.71
N VAL A 165 7.62 7.77 14.50
CA VAL A 165 6.26 8.23 14.17
C VAL A 165 6.28 9.73 13.96
N VAL A 166 5.74 10.19 12.84
CA VAL A 166 5.66 11.62 12.51
C VAL A 166 4.22 12.08 12.68
N VAL A 167 4.04 13.16 13.43
CA VAL A 167 2.76 13.88 13.54
C VAL A 167 2.80 15.06 12.59
N ILE A 168 1.87 15.12 11.65
CA ILE A 168 1.74 16.18 10.65
C ILE A 168 0.46 16.97 10.96
N SER A 169 0.54 18.29 10.95
CA SER A 169 -0.63 19.15 11.19
C SER A 169 -1.70 19.01 10.10
N PRO A 170 -2.98 19.34 10.37
CA PRO A 170 -4.08 19.17 9.40
C PRO A 170 -3.93 19.95 8.09
N ASP A 171 -3.08 20.97 8.09
CA ASP A 171 -2.72 21.84 6.97
C ASP A 171 -1.41 21.41 6.25
N GLY A 172 -0.72 20.39 6.76
CA GLY A 172 0.53 19.87 6.22
C GLY A 172 1.76 20.75 6.46
N GLN A 173 1.63 21.87 7.18
CA GLN A 173 2.69 22.89 7.28
C GLN A 173 3.70 22.61 8.41
N ARG A 174 3.31 21.85 9.43
CA ARG A 174 4.13 21.57 10.59
C ARG A 174 4.20 20.07 10.81
N CYS A 175 5.35 19.61 11.30
CA CYS A 175 5.51 18.24 11.75
C CYS A 175 6.34 18.17 13.03
N ARG A 176 6.21 17.04 13.74
CA ARG A 176 7.11 16.66 14.84
C ARG A 176 7.31 15.14 14.83
N GLN A 177 8.48 14.71 15.26
CA GLN A 177 8.81 13.29 15.40
C GLN A 177 8.52 12.82 16.82
N LEU A 178 7.96 11.62 16.94
CA LEU A 178 7.81 10.87 18.16
C LEU A 178 8.78 9.69 18.06
N PHE A 179 9.77 9.72 18.95
CA PHE A 179 10.88 8.76 19.15
C PHE A 179 11.77 8.45 17.95
#